data_AF-A0ABD7JT31-F1
#
_entry.id   AF-A0ABD7JT31-F1
#
_cell.length_a   1.000
_cell.length_b   1.000
_cell.length_c   1.000
_cell.angle_alpha   90.00
_cell.angle_beta   90.00
_cell.angle_gamma   90.00
#
_symmetry.space_group_name_H-M   'P 1'
#
loop_
_entity.id
_entity.type
_entity.pdbx_description
1 polymer ?
#
loop_
_entity_poly.entity_id
_entity_poly.type
_entity_poly.pdbx_seq_one_letter_code
_entity_poly.pdbx_strand_id
1 'polypeptide(L)'
;MFTVKNYGVSFSTKKSDIALTNFFVSLVGADIDFPIRTDSARKIIIDQDEKYIYGTVITIKNQKKFTSLVGKGSNLEIKVSDLSKLEKIAEFNFLIINKKNGFGIYQYHHGSCTAPNFGSMITTLYRRKLEAKRDAEILALGGRDSVPRKQLKAINSRFFHGIEFDMIAQSKDIKKVLEKYKSIRSFRYEVSSLEASLREESPLQGLIEKVRHHVRFDSSVDSSLIISGIQSMIPTIKQATARVEVLDDQDEPVSVKVMDVPANFGEMGYDDFIKNLLTFKMTDIKGCSLFQDLKGKCEKDYKHVFTKTSSN
;
A
#
# COMPACT_ATOMS: atom_id res chain seq x y z
N MET A 1 24.15 5.98 4.48
CA MET A 1 23.33 6.13 5.69
C MET A 1 21.94 5.59 5.37
N PHE A 2 21.45 4.58 6.10
CA PHE A 2 20.13 4.02 5.83
C PHE A 2 19.05 4.98 6.35
N THR A 3 18.02 5.22 5.55
CA THR A 3 16.89 6.10 5.91
C THR A 3 15.58 5.33 5.93
N VAL A 4 14.75 5.68 6.91
CA VAL A 4 13.39 5.19 7.07
C VAL A 4 12.46 6.25 6.50
N LYS A 5 11.54 5.85 5.62
CA LYS A 5 10.62 6.70 4.86
C LYS A 5 9.18 6.49 5.30
N ASN A 6 8.38 7.54 5.26
CA ASN A 6 6.98 7.51 5.68
C ASN A 6 6.07 7.69 4.47
N TYR A 7 5.57 6.61 3.90
CA TYR A 7 4.71 6.66 2.71
C TYR A 7 3.24 6.81 3.07
N GLY A 8 2.53 7.69 2.36
CA GLY A 8 1.08 7.79 2.52
C GLY A 8 0.36 6.59 1.88
N VAL A 9 -0.67 6.11 2.56
CA VAL A 9 -1.54 5.02 2.08
C VAL A 9 -3.00 5.37 2.31
N SER A 10 -3.90 4.74 1.57
CA SER A 10 -5.35 4.83 1.78
C SER A 10 -6.02 3.48 1.67
N PHE A 11 -6.98 3.25 2.54
CA PHE A 11 -7.88 2.09 2.50
C PHE A 11 -9.33 2.53 2.29
N SER A 12 -10.07 1.82 1.45
CA SER A 12 -11.49 2.08 1.24
C SER A 12 -12.31 0.80 1.19
N THR A 13 -13.52 0.85 1.79
CA THR A 13 -14.51 -0.22 1.69
C THR A 13 -15.84 0.30 1.12
N LYS A 14 -15.84 1.43 0.39
CA LYS A 14 -17.05 2.13 -0.08
C LYS A 14 -18.06 1.24 -0.82
N LYS A 15 -17.59 0.21 -1.52
CA LYS A 15 -18.42 -0.71 -2.31
C LYS A 15 -18.62 -2.08 -1.66
N SER A 16 -18.14 -2.27 -0.43
CA SER A 16 -18.06 -3.58 0.21
C SER A 16 -18.93 -3.67 1.48
N ASP A 17 -19.32 -4.90 1.82
CA ASP A 17 -20.29 -5.22 2.87
C ASP A 17 -19.71 -5.18 4.31
N ILE A 18 -18.39 -5.02 4.45
CA ILE A 18 -17.70 -4.91 5.74
C ILE A 18 -17.06 -3.51 5.83
N ALA A 19 -17.54 -2.70 6.78
CA ALA A 19 -16.95 -1.38 7.04
C ALA A 19 -15.47 -1.48 7.43
N LEU A 20 -14.65 -0.56 6.94
CA LEU A 20 -13.20 -0.51 7.16
C LEU A 20 -12.82 -0.65 8.65
N THR A 21 -13.43 0.14 9.52
CA THR A 21 -13.18 0.11 10.96
C THR A 21 -13.55 -1.24 11.56
N ASN A 22 -14.71 -1.80 11.21
CA ASN A 22 -15.16 -3.11 11.71
C ASN A 22 -14.22 -4.25 11.27
N PHE A 23 -13.62 -4.13 10.08
CA PHE A 23 -12.63 -5.07 9.62
C PHE A 23 -11.35 -4.98 10.47
N PHE A 24 -10.73 -3.81 10.60
CA PHE A 24 -9.50 -3.67 11.38
C PHE A 24 -9.69 -3.96 12.88
N VAL A 25 -10.82 -3.54 13.47
CA VAL A 25 -11.20 -3.89 14.86
C VAL A 25 -11.18 -5.39 15.07
N SER A 26 -11.66 -6.17 14.10
CA SER A 26 -11.69 -7.64 14.23
C SER A 26 -10.32 -8.31 14.12
N LEU A 27 -9.31 -7.58 13.68
CA LEU A 27 -7.93 -8.06 13.64
C LEU A 27 -7.19 -7.77 14.95
N VAL A 28 -7.76 -6.95 15.84
CA VAL A 28 -7.14 -6.65 17.14
C VAL A 28 -7.10 -7.91 17.99
N GLY A 29 -5.91 -8.27 18.45
CA GLY A 29 -5.66 -9.49 19.23
C GLY A 29 -5.66 -10.80 18.41
N ALA A 30 -5.88 -10.73 17.09
CA ALA A 30 -5.78 -11.92 16.24
C ALA A 30 -4.31 -12.31 16.01
N ASP A 31 -4.03 -13.61 16.01
CA ASP A 31 -2.70 -14.12 15.64
C ASP A 31 -2.61 -14.21 14.10
N ILE A 32 -2.02 -13.18 13.51
CA ILE A 32 -1.93 -13.04 12.05
C ILE A 32 -0.51 -13.33 11.61
N ASP A 33 -0.32 -14.47 10.94
CA ASP A 33 0.95 -14.87 10.36
C ASP A 33 0.83 -15.20 8.87
N PHE A 34 1.82 -14.77 8.10
CA PHE A 34 1.96 -15.01 6.68
C PHE A 34 3.29 -15.71 6.41
N PRO A 35 3.31 -17.02 6.17
CA PRO A 35 4.54 -17.72 5.79
C PRO A 35 5.03 -17.21 4.44
N ILE A 36 6.33 -16.92 4.33
CA ILE A 36 6.97 -16.49 3.07
C ILE A 36 7.75 -17.66 2.46
N ARG A 37 8.56 -18.34 3.29
CA ARG A 37 9.41 -19.51 2.97
C ARG A 37 9.57 -20.35 4.23
N THR A 38 10.23 -21.50 4.12
CA THR A 38 10.37 -22.52 5.17
C THR A 38 10.77 -21.99 6.56
N ASP A 39 11.61 -20.95 6.63
CA ASP A 39 12.11 -20.38 7.90
C ASP A 39 11.79 -18.87 8.08
N SER A 40 10.94 -18.30 7.22
CA SER A 40 10.63 -16.86 7.24
C SER A 40 9.14 -16.59 7.15
N ALA A 41 8.65 -15.66 7.98
CA ALA A 41 7.24 -15.35 8.08
C ALA A 41 7.02 -13.85 8.36
N ARG A 42 5.80 -13.38 8.14
CA ARG A 42 5.38 -12.02 8.49
C ARG A 42 4.27 -12.07 9.50
N LYS A 43 4.57 -11.59 10.70
CA LYS A 43 3.58 -11.39 11.74
C LYS A 43 2.98 -9.99 11.63
N ILE A 44 1.65 -9.88 11.69
CA ILE A 44 0.94 -8.61 11.71
C ILE A 44 0.28 -8.46 13.08
N ILE A 45 0.49 -7.32 13.73
CA ILE A 45 -0.15 -6.96 14.99
C ILE A 45 -0.97 -5.71 14.73
N ILE A 46 -2.26 -5.75 15.08
CA ILE A 46 -3.18 -4.61 14.95
C ILE A 46 -3.67 -4.20 16.35
N ASP A 47 -3.68 -2.90 16.61
CA ASP A 47 -4.26 -2.27 17.79
C ASP A 47 -5.04 -1.01 17.35
N GLN A 48 -5.71 -0.34 18.27
CA GLN A 48 -6.51 0.84 17.99
C GLN A 48 -6.67 1.76 19.21
N ASP A 49 -6.99 3.02 18.94
CA ASP A 49 -7.61 3.94 19.89
C ASP A 49 -8.91 4.49 19.29
N GLU A 50 -9.50 5.54 19.86
CA GLU A 50 -10.74 6.14 19.34
C GLU A 50 -10.62 6.60 17.88
N LYS A 51 -9.47 7.13 17.47
CA LYS A 51 -9.27 7.84 16.20
C LYS A 51 -8.47 7.05 15.17
N TYR A 52 -7.57 6.19 15.62
CA TYR A 52 -6.59 5.51 14.78
C TYR A 52 -6.61 3.99 14.95
N ILE A 53 -6.23 3.33 13.87
CA ILE A 53 -5.77 1.95 13.85
C ILE A 53 -4.24 1.99 13.77
N TYR A 54 -3.59 1.17 14.60
CA TYR A 54 -2.15 0.98 14.65
C TYR A 54 -1.81 -0.40 14.13
N GLY A 55 -0.80 -0.50 13.26
CA GLY A 55 -0.36 -1.76 12.68
C GLY A 55 1.15 -1.90 12.73
N THR A 56 1.63 -3.06 13.16
CA THR A 56 3.04 -3.43 13.07
C THR A 56 3.18 -4.66 12.18
N VAL A 57 4.10 -4.63 11.23
CA VAL A 57 4.53 -5.83 10.48
C VAL A 57 5.92 -6.20 10.96
N ILE A 58 6.06 -7.44 11.43
CA ILE A 58 7.36 -8.02 11.81
C ILE A 58 7.72 -9.04 10.73
N THR A 59 8.70 -8.72 9.89
CA THR A 59 9.24 -9.67 8.92
C THR A 59 10.34 -10.48 9.59
N ILE A 60 10.03 -11.72 9.92
CA ILE A 60 10.93 -12.66 10.60
C ILE A 60 11.76 -13.38 9.54
N LYS A 61 13.09 -13.18 9.56
CA LYS A 61 14.04 -13.83 8.64
C LYS A 61 14.44 -15.24 9.09
N ASN A 62 14.40 -15.49 10.40
CA ASN A 62 14.71 -16.80 11.00
C ASN A 62 13.76 -17.09 12.17
N GLN A 63 12.73 -17.88 11.91
CA GLN A 63 11.67 -18.16 12.87
C GLN A 63 12.18 -18.84 14.15
N LYS A 64 13.08 -19.81 14.04
CA LYS A 64 13.66 -20.53 15.20
C LYS A 64 14.38 -19.56 16.15
N LYS A 65 15.23 -18.67 15.60
CA LYS A 65 15.94 -17.66 16.40
C LYS A 65 14.98 -16.63 16.97
N PHE A 66 13.98 -16.22 16.20
CA PHE A 66 13.00 -15.23 16.66
C PHE A 66 12.17 -15.76 17.83
N THR A 67 11.63 -16.97 17.73
CA THR A 67 10.90 -17.62 18.83
C THR A 67 11.79 -17.82 20.06
N SER A 68 13.08 -18.12 19.87
CA SER A 68 14.01 -18.22 21.00
C SER A 68 14.27 -16.89 21.72
N LEU A 69 14.22 -15.75 21.01
CA LEU A 69 14.37 -14.42 21.60
C LEU A 69 13.08 -13.94 22.28
N VAL A 70 11.92 -14.23 21.69
CA VAL A 70 10.61 -13.82 22.24
C VAL A 70 10.24 -14.66 23.48
N GLY A 71 10.82 -15.86 23.61
CA GLY A 71 10.47 -16.82 24.65
C GLY A 71 9.11 -17.50 24.38
N LYS A 72 8.72 -18.46 25.25
CA LYS A 72 7.42 -19.15 25.16
C LYS A 72 6.22 -18.25 25.53
N GLY A 73 6.45 -17.00 25.91
CA GLY A 73 5.41 -16.00 26.20
C GLY A 73 5.30 -14.97 25.08
N SER A 74 4.09 -14.53 24.76
CA SER A 74 3.77 -13.56 23.70
C SER A 74 4.22 -12.12 23.95
N ASN A 75 5.19 -11.90 24.85
CA ASN A 75 5.60 -10.59 25.34
C ASN A 75 6.99 -10.21 24.84
N LEU A 76 7.12 -10.00 23.52
CA LEU A 76 8.34 -9.40 22.98
C LEU A 76 8.45 -7.96 23.49
N GLU A 77 9.45 -7.72 24.33
CA GLU A 77 9.96 -6.40 24.69
C GLU A 77 11.40 -6.29 24.16
N ILE A 78 11.69 -5.25 23.38
CA ILE A 78 13.01 -5.09 22.76
C ILE A 78 13.97 -4.45 23.75
N LYS A 79 14.96 -5.22 24.22
CA LYS A 79 16.04 -4.71 25.08
C LYS A 79 17.25 -4.29 24.24
N VAL A 80 18.00 -3.32 24.76
CA VAL A 80 19.25 -2.82 24.13
C VAL A 80 20.25 -3.95 23.87
N SER A 81 20.36 -4.91 24.78
CA SER A 81 21.23 -6.10 24.63
C SER A 81 20.88 -6.98 23.44
N ASP A 82 19.63 -6.95 22.98
CA ASP A 82 19.11 -7.84 21.95
C ASP A 82 19.01 -7.17 20.57
N LEU A 83 19.21 -5.85 20.48
CA LEU A 83 19.10 -5.06 19.23
C LEU A 83 19.94 -5.62 18.08
N SER A 84 21.25 -5.82 18.32
CA SER A 84 22.18 -6.32 17.30
C SER A 84 21.84 -7.73 16.79
N LYS A 85 21.18 -8.54 17.62
CA LYS A 85 20.68 -9.88 17.24
C LYS A 85 19.35 -9.77 16.53
N LEU A 86 18.46 -8.89 17.00
CA LEU A 86 17.11 -8.68 16.47
C LEU A 86 17.15 -8.15 15.04
N GLU A 87 18.00 -7.16 14.75
CA GLU A 87 18.19 -6.60 13.40
C GLU A 87 18.60 -7.67 12.36
N LYS A 88 19.33 -8.69 12.79
CA LYS A 88 19.73 -9.79 11.91
C LYS A 88 18.61 -10.78 11.61
N ILE A 89 17.56 -10.81 12.45
CA ILE A 89 16.52 -11.85 12.39
C ILE A 89 15.11 -11.31 12.18
N ALA A 90 14.87 -10.01 12.33
CA ALA A 90 13.56 -9.38 12.18
C ALA A 90 13.67 -7.94 11.63
N GLU A 91 12.69 -7.55 10.82
CA GLU A 91 12.48 -6.18 10.36
C GLU A 91 11.10 -5.70 10.80
N PHE A 92 11.00 -4.42 11.18
CA PHE A 92 9.77 -3.82 11.68
C PHE A 92 9.26 -2.73 10.73
N ASN A 93 7.98 -2.77 10.44
CA ASN A 93 7.28 -1.69 9.75
C ASN A 93 6.09 -1.24 10.58
N PHE A 94 5.81 0.06 10.56
CA PHE A 94 4.76 0.69 11.36
C PHE A 94 3.72 1.34 10.46
N LEU A 95 2.46 1.26 10.84
CA LEU A 95 1.34 1.81 10.12
C LEU A 95 0.37 2.50 11.06
N ILE A 96 -0.03 3.72 10.73
CA ILE A 96 -1.17 4.37 11.37
C ILE A 96 -2.24 4.68 10.32
N ILE A 97 -3.51 4.39 10.62
CA ILE A 97 -4.66 4.69 9.73
C ILE A 97 -5.69 5.47 10.53
N ASN A 98 -6.14 6.61 10.00
CA ASN A 98 -7.26 7.34 10.55
C ASN A 98 -8.58 6.61 10.24
N LYS A 99 -9.31 6.23 11.28
CA LYS A 99 -10.58 5.47 11.16
C LYS A 99 -11.66 6.19 10.38
N LYS A 100 -11.63 7.52 10.39
CA LYS A 100 -12.68 8.36 9.79
C LYS A 100 -12.63 8.35 8.27
N ASN A 101 -11.43 8.38 7.69
CA ASN A 101 -11.23 8.60 6.25
C ASN A 101 -10.39 7.49 5.57
N GLY A 102 -9.81 6.57 6.34
CA GLY A 102 -9.02 5.46 5.81
C GLY A 102 -7.63 5.83 5.32
N PHE A 103 -7.21 7.10 5.48
CA PHE A 103 -5.85 7.53 5.12
C PHE A 103 -4.87 7.26 6.25
N GLY A 104 -3.63 6.95 5.89
CA GLY A 104 -2.61 6.55 6.84
C GLY A 104 -1.19 6.74 6.35
N ILE A 105 -0.23 6.49 7.25
CA ILE A 105 1.20 6.52 6.95
C ILE A 105 1.78 5.15 7.24
N TYR A 106 2.54 4.61 6.27
CA TYR A 106 3.32 3.38 6.39
C TYR A 106 4.82 3.70 6.43
N GLN A 107 5.47 3.29 7.50
CA GLN A 107 6.89 3.49 7.75
C GLN A 107 7.72 2.31 7.19
N TYR A 108 8.69 2.64 6.35
CA TYR A 108 9.45 1.69 5.54
C TYR A 108 10.93 2.03 5.51
N HIS A 109 11.79 1.03 5.68
CA HIS A 109 13.21 1.09 5.34
C HIS A 109 13.60 -0.02 4.37
N HIS A 110 14.74 0.16 3.71
CA HIS A 110 15.23 -0.80 2.73
C HIS A 110 15.37 -2.21 3.33
N GLY A 111 14.93 -3.23 2.59
CA GLY A 111 14.95 -4.63 3.04
C GLY A 111 13.75 -5.08 3.89
N SER A 112 12.89 -4.15 4.33
CA SER A 112 11.69 -4.45 5.11
C SER A 112 10.44 -4.73 4.24
N CYS A 113 9.29 -4.99 4.86
CA CYS A 113 8.03 -5.22 4.12
C CYS A 113 7.61 -3.93 3.41
N THR A 114 7.31 -4.01 2.12
CA THR A 114 6.83 -2.85 1.36
C THR A 114 5.35 -2.58 1.64
N ALA A 115 4.93 -1.31 1.55
CA ALA A 115 3.52 -0.95 1.72
C ALA A 115 2.56 -1.71 0.75
N PRO A 116 2.89 -1.94 -0.54
CA PRO A 116 2.08 -2.79 -1.42
C PRO A 116 1.97 -4.24 -0.95
N ASN A 117 3.05 -4.83 -0.44
CA ASN A 117 3.01 -6.19 0.12
C ASN A 117 2.10 -6.24 1.34
N PHE A 118 2.17 -5.24 2.21
CA PHE A 118 1.23 -5.09 3.33
C PHE A 118 -0.22 -4.95 2.85
N GLY A 119 -0.48 -4.06 1.90
CA GLY A 119 -1.80 -3.87 1.30
C GLY A 119 -2.38 -5.17 0.71
N SER A 120 -1.56 -5.97 0.04
CA SER A 120 -1.94 -7.29 -0.47
C SER A 120 -2.30 -8.29 0.63
N MET A 121 -1.52 -8.34 1.72
CA MET A 121 -1.83 -9.19 2.89
C MET A 121 -3.16 -8.79 3.53
N ILE A 122 -3.37 -7.49 3.75
CA ILE A 122 -4.64 -6.97 4.30
C ILE A 122 -5.82 -7.26 3.38
N THR A 123 -5.65 -7.09 2.07
CA THR A 123 -6.68 -7.42 1.08
C THR A 123 -7.05 -8.90 1.12
N THR A 124 -6.06 -9.77 1.32
CA THR A 124 -6.29 -11.22 1.47
C THR A 124 -7.10 -11.55 2.73
N LEU A 125 -6.76 -10.96 3.89
CA LEU A 125 -7.53 -11.14 5.13
C LEU A 125 -8.97 -10.64 4.97
N TYR A 126 -9.14 -9.48 4.33
CA TYR A 126 -10.44 -8.90 4.08
C TYR A 126 -11.30 -9.83 3.20
N ARG A 127 -10.72 -10.36 2.12
CA ARG A 127 -11.40 -11.30 1.21
C ARG A 127 -11.86 -12.57 1.93
N ARG A 128 -11.00 -13.18 2.75
CA ARG A 128 -11.38 -14.34 3.57
C ARG A 128 -12.56 -14.05 4.48
N LYS A 129 -12.56 -12.88 5.13
CA LYS A 129 -13.67 -12.48 6.03
C LYS A 129 -14.97 -12.21 5.26
N LEU A 130 -14.85 -11.63 4.06
CA LEU A 130 -15.97 -11.37 3.16
C LEU A 130 -16.61 -12.69 2.67
N GLU A 131 -15.78 -13.67 2.29
CA GLU A 131 -16.22 -15.01 1.90
C GLU A 131 -16.89 -15.75 3.06
N ALA A 132 -16.31 -15.70 4.26
CA ALA A 132 -16.93 -16.30 5.45
C ALA A 132 -18.31 -15.69 5.76
N LYS A 133 -18.44 -14.36 5.64
CA LYS A 133 -19.73 -13.67 5.84
C LYS A 133 -20.76 -14.08 4.77
N ARG A 134 -20.34 -14.17 3.51
CA ARG A 134 -21.17 -14.64 2.40
C ARG A 134 -21.65 -16.07 2.64
N ASP A 135 -20.75 -16.97 2.99
CA ASP A 135 -21.06 -18.38 3.15
C ASP A 135 -21.97 -18.62 4.37
N ALA A 136 -21.80 -17.83 5.45
CA ALA A 136 -22.73 -17.81 6.59
C ALA A 136 -24.14 -17.34 6.20
N GLU A 137 -24.26 -16.31 5.35
CA GLU A 137 -25.56 -15.83 4.86
C GLU A 137 -26.26 -16.86 3.96
N ILE A 138 -25.51 -17.53 3.08
CA ILE A 138 -26.05 -18.61 2.26
C ILE A 138 -26.50 -19.79 3.12
N LEU A 139 -25.72 -20.15 4.15
CA LEU A 139 -26.06 -21.24 5.07
C LEU A 139 -27.32 -20.91 5.88
N ALA A 140 -27.48 -19.67 6.34
CA ALA A 140 -28.67 -19.21 7.06
C ALA A 140 -29.97 -19.31 6.21
N LEU A 141 -29.84 -19.34 4.88
CA LEU A 141 -30.95 -19.54 3.95
C LEU A 141 -31.16 -21.02 3.54
N GLY A 142 -30.52 -21.96 4.24
CA GLY A 142 -30.67 -23.40 3.98
C GLY A 142 -29.64 -23.99 3.01
N GLY A 143 -28.55 -23.27 2.71
CA GLY A 143 -27.46 -23.75 1.85
C GLY A 143 -27.67 -23.47 0.36
N ARG A 144 -26.61 -23.69 -0.45
CA ARG A 144 -26.59 -23.28 -1.87
C ARG A 144 -27.71 -23.90 -2.71
N ASP A 145 -28.11 -25.13 -2.40
CA ASP A 145 -29.13 -25.87 -3.17
C ASP A 145 -30.56 -25.40 -2.85
N SER A 146 -30.76 -24.80 -1.68
CA SER A 146 -32.07 -24.31 -1.22
C SER A 146 -32.36 -22.87 -1.64
N VAL A 147 -31.33 -22.10 -2.01
CA VAL A 147 -31.46 -20.67 -2.32
C VAL A 147 -31.80 -20.46 -3.81
N PRO A 148 -32.86 -19.72 -4.15
CA PRO A 148 -33.17 -19.37 -5.54
C PRO A 148 -32.00 -18.68 -6.24
N ARG A 149 -31.72 -19.06 -7.50
CA ARG A 149 -30.57 -18.52 -8.29
C ARG A 149 -30.49 -16.99 -8.32
N LYS A 150 -31.64 -16.31 -8.38
CA LYS A 150 -31.72 -14.83 -8.37
C LYS A 150 -31.21 -14.24 -7.05
N GLN A 151 -31.60 -14.85 -5.93
CA GLN A 151 -31.17 -14.43 -4.60
C GLN A 151 -29.68 -14.75 -4.37
N LEU A 152 -29.21 -15.92 -4.82
CA LEU A 152 -27.80 -16.27 -4.76
C LEU A 152 -26.92 -15.29 -5.56
N LYS A 153 -27.36 -14.85 -6.75
CA LYS A 153 -26.67 -13.83 -7.54
C LYS A 153 -26.62 -12.48 -6.82
N ALA A 154 -27.71 -12.08 -6.17
CA ALA A 154 -27.77 -10.83 -5.40
C ALA A 154 -26.78 -10.85 -4.22
N ILE A 155 -26.74 -11.96 -3.48
CA ILE A 155 -25.78 -12.20 -2.39
C ILE A 155 -24.35 -12.11 -2.94
N ASN A 156 -24.01 -12.89 -3.96
CA ASN A 156 -22.67 -12.90 -4.55
C ASN A 156 -22.22 -11.52 -5.06
N SER A 157 -23.14 -10.76 -5.66
CA SER A 157 -22.85 -9.40 -6.12
C SER A 157 -22.48 -8.45 -4.96
N ARG A 158 -23.13 -8.59 -3.80
CA ARG A 158 -22.87 -7.77 -2.61
C ARG A 158 -21.48 -8.00 -2.03
N PHE A 159 -21.01 -9.26 -2.10
CA PHE A 159 -19.70 -9.68 -1.62
C PHE A 159 -18.60 -9.68 -2.71
N PHE A 160 -18.89 -9.11 -3.89
CA PHE A 160 -17.93 -9.08 -4.99
C PHE A 160 -16.81 -8.04 -4.79
N HIS A 161 -17.14 -6.85 -4.28
CA HIS A 161 -16.16 -5.79 -4.06
C HIS A 161 -15.40 -6.01 -2.75
N GLY A 162 -14.08 -5.76 -2.79
CA GLY A 162 -13.20 -5.96 -1.65
C GLY A 162 -12.84 -4.65 -0.98
N ILE A 163 -11.82 -4.71 -0.13
CA ILE A 163 -11.10 -3.52 0.31
C ILE A 163 -10.18 -3.03 -0.82
N GLU A 164 -10.16 -1.72 -1.03
CA GLU A 164 -9.23 -1.03 -1.92
C GLU A 164 -8.04 -0.54 -1.08
N PHE A 165 -6.83 -0.72 -1.61
CA PHE A 165 -5.59 -0.21 -1.03
C PHE A 165 -4.84 0.57 -2.11
N ASP A 166 -4.47 1.81 -1.78
CA ASP A 166 -3.68 2.66 -2.67
C ASP A 166 -2.55 3.35 -1.92
N MET A 167 -1.46 3.61 -2.64
CA MET A 167 -0.40 4.52 -2.18
C MET A 167 -0.84 5.94 -2.50
N ILE A 168 -0.77 6.86 -1.53
CA ILE A 168 -0.99 8.28 -1.81
C ILE A 168 0.18 8.76 -2.67
N ALA A 169 -0.11 9.27 -3.85
CA ALA A 169 0.90 9.86 -4.73
C ALA A 169 0.85 11.39 -4.72
N GLN A 170 2.00 12.02 -4.94
CA GLN A 170 2.05 13.46 -5.21
C GLN A 170 1.96 13.71 -6.72
N SER A 171 0.91 14.38 -7.17
CA SER A 171 0.70 14.75 -8.58
C SER A 171 1.71 15.78 -9.11
N LYS A 172 2.53 16.39 -8.24
CA LYS A 172 3.26 17.62 -8.58
C LYS A 172 4.72 17.46 -9.01
N ASP A 173 5.30 16.26 -8.99
CA ASP A 173 6.76 16.14 -9.18
C ASP A 173 7.21 15.00 -10.09
N ILE A 174 6.44 14.71 -11.14
CA ILE A 174 6.86 13.80 -12.24
C ILE A 174 8.28 14.15 -12.73
N LYS A 175 8.62 15.43 -12.80
CA LYS A 175 9.97 15.89 -13.14
C LYS A 175 11.02 15.38 -12.14
N LYS A 176 10.87 15.69 -10.84
CA LYS A 176 11.81 15.20 -9.81
C LYS A 176 11.89 13.69 -9.69
N VAL A 177 10.84 12.99 -10.11
CA VAL A 177 10.82 11.52 -10.13
C VAL A 177 11.67 11.01 -11.27
N LEU A 178 11.38 11.48 -12.48
CA LEU A 178 12.02 10.98 -13.69
C LEU A 178 13.48 11.44 -13.79
N GLU A 179 13.83 12.59 -13.19
CA GLU A 179 15.22 13.08 -13.06
C GLU A 179 16.14 12.17 -12.25
N LYS A 180 15.60 11.26 -11.42
CA LYS A 180 16.41 10.33 -10.61
C LYS A 180 16.92 9.13 -11.39
N TYR A 181 16.37 8.90 -12.57
CA TYR A 181 16.71 7.75 -13.39
C TYR A 181 17.74 8.13 -14.45
N LYS A 182 18.59 7.16 -14.78
CA LYS A 182 19.72 7.35 -15.71
C LYS A 182 19.26 7.73 -17.12
N SER A 183 18.15 7.13 -17.58
CA SER A 183 17.55 7.44 -18.88
C SER A 183 16.08 7.01 -18.96
N ILE A 184 15.33 7.60 -19.88
CA ILE A 184 13.91 7.27 -20.15
C ILE A 184 13.82 6.54 -21.50
N ARG A 185 13.34 5.30 -21.50
CA ARG A 185 13.29 4.44 -22.70
C ARG A 185 11.95 4.49 -23.43
N SER A 186 10.84 4.51 -22.70
CA SER A 186 9.52 4.50 -23.32
C SER A 186 8.44 5.14 -22.44
N PHE A 187 7.37 5.60 -23.06
CA PHE A 187 6.18 6.13 -22.41
C PHE A 187 4.92 5.51 -23.01
N ARG A 188 4.09 4.91 -22.17
CA ARG A 188 2.86 4.21 -22.55
C ARG A 188 1.66 4.86 -21.87
N TYR A 189 0.63 5.19 -22.62
CA TYR A 189 -0.59 5.84 -22.10
C TYR A 189 -1.83 5.46 -22.91
N GLU A 190 -3.01 5.68 -22.32
CA GLU A 190 -4.31 5.46 -22.95
C GLU A 190 -5.06 6.78 -23.15
N VAL A 191 -5.75 6.91 -24.29
CA VAL A 191 -6.63 8.02 -24.65
C VAL A 191 -8.02 7.47 -24.97
N SER A 192 -9.08 8.21 -24.59
CA SER A 192 -10.46 7.79 -24.87
C SER A 192 -10.81 8.03 -26.34
N SER A 193 -11.73 7.24 -26.89
CA SER A 193 -12.07 7.31 -28.31
C SER A 193 -12.62 8.65 -28.80
N LEU A 194 -13.36 9.39 -27.95
CA LEU A 194 -13.83 10.77 -28.23
C LEU A 194 -12.68 11.76 -28.47
N GLU A 195 -11.51 11.51 -27.89
CA GLU A 195 -10.30 12.33 -28.03
C GLU A 195 -9.37 11.77 -29.13
N ALA A 196 -9.44 10.46 -29.40
CA ALA A 196 -8.63 9.77 -30.42
C ALA A 196 -9.17 9.92 -31.84
N SER A 197 -10.39 10.43 -32.02
CA SER A 197 -11.04 10.69 -33.32
C SER A 197 -10.41 11.83 -34.15
N LEU A 198 -9.34 12.46 -33.68
CA LEU A 198 -8.61 13.54 -34.36
C LEU A 198 -7.74 13.11 -35.56
N ARG A 199 -7.74 11.83 -35.96
CA ARG A 199 -7.06 11.36 -37.19
C ARG A 199 -8.10 10.87 -38.19
N GLU A 200 -8.28 11.62 -39.27
CA GLU A 200 -9.24 11.36 -40.35
C GLU A 200 -8.96 10.08 -41.16
N GLU A 201 -7.82 9.40 -40.93
CA GLU A 201 -7.36 8.28 -41.77
C GLU A 201 -7.57 6.88 -41.16
N SER A 202 -8.28 6.73 -40.03
CA SER A 202 -8.47 5.41 -39.40
C SER A 202 -9.74 4.70 -39.89
N PRO A 203 -9.64 3.56 -40.61
CA PRO A 203 -10.81 2.84 -41.15
C PRO A 203 -11.72 2.20 -40.08
N LEU A 204 -11.37 2.31 -38.80
CA LEU A 204 -12.15 1.80 -37.66
C LEU A 204 -12.75 2.93 -36.80
N GLN A 205 -12.79 4.17 -37.31
CA GLN A 205 -13.45 5.30 -36.65
C GLN A 205 -14.89 4.92 -36.22
N GLY A 206 -15.22 5.16 -34.95
CA GLY A 206 -16.54 4.86 -34.37
C GLY A 206 -16.70 3.47 -33.74
N LEU A 207 -15.80 2.51 -33.99
CA LEU A 207 -15.81 1.17 -33.37
C LEU A 207 -14.80 0.99 -32.24
N ILE A 208 -13.94 1.99 -32.05
CA ILE A 208 -12.86 1.95 -31.05
C ILE A 208 -13.36 2.61 -29.76
N GLU A 209 -13.23 1.93 -28.62
CA GLU A 209 -13.54 2.50 -27.29
C GLU A 209 -12.30 3.15 -26.62
N LYS A 210 -11.10 2.63 -26.92
CA LYS A 210 -9.83 2.99 -26.26
C LYS A 210 -8.66 2.83 -27.22
N VAL A 211 -7.71 3.77 -27.18
CA VAL A 211 -6.43 3.67 -27.91
C VAL A 211 -5.27 3.70 -26.93
N ARG A 212 -4.35 2.72 -27.05
CA ARG A 212 -3.13 2.66 -26.25
C ARG A 212 -1.95 3.09 -27.13
N HIS A 213 -1.28 4.15 -26.71
CA HIS A 213 -0.05 4.63 -27.33
C HIS A 213 1.16 4.08 -26.58
N HIS A 214 2.16 3.69 -27.34
CA HIS A 214 3.46 3.30 -26.81
C HIS A 214 4.53 4.04 -27.61
N VAL A 215 5.15 5.01 -26.96
CA VAL A 215 6.21 5.85 -27.52
C VAL A 215 7.52 5.31 -27.00
N ARG A 216 8.45 4.98 -27.90
CA ARG A 216 9.84 4.64 -27.55
C ARG A 216 10.72 5.81 -27.91
N PHE A 217 11.63 6.16 -27.01
CA PHE A 217 12.57 7.26 -27.22
C PHE A 217 13.92 6.69 -27.66
N ASP A 218 14.56 7.38 -28.61
CA ASP A 218 15.93 7.08 -28.98
C ASP A 218 16.87 7.46 -27.83
N SER A 219 17.92 6.68 -27.62
CA SER A 219 18.91 6.90 -26.55
C SER A 219 19.66 8.23 -26.67
N SER A 220 19.67 8.85 -27.85
CA SER A 220 20.28 10.16 -28.10
C SER A 220 19.40 11.35 -27.68
N VAL A 221 18.13 11.13 -27.37
CA VAL A 221 17.19 12.19 -26.99
C VAL A 221 17.42 12.58 -25.53
N ASP A 222 17.53 13.90 -25.29
CA ASP A 222 17.67 14.44 -23.95
C ASP A 222 16.48 14.07 -23.05
N SER A 223 16.77 13.45 -21.91
CA SER A 223 15.76 13.03 -20.94
C SER A 223 14.95 14.22 -20.39
N SER A 224 15.51 15.42 -20.31
CA SER A 224 14.80 16.62 -19.87
C SER A 224 13.68 17.03 -20.84
N LEU A 225 13.89 16.87 -22.16
CA LEU A 225 12.87 17.11 -23.18
C LEU A 225 11.76 16.06 -23.11
N ILE A 226 12.12 14.80 -22.89
CA ILE A 226 11.17 13.70 -22.68
C ILE A 226 10.30 13.98 -21.45
N ILE A 227 10.91 14.38 -20.34
CA ILE A 227 10.21 14.74 -19.09
C ILE A 227 9.24 15.89 -19.33
N SER A 228 9.68 16.96 -19.98
CA SER A 228 8.82 18.11 -20.31
C SER A 228 7.64 17.71 -21.19
N GLY A 229 7.89 16.88 -22.21
CA GLY A 229 6.84 16.32 -23.07
C GLY A 229 5.83 15.50 -22.29
N ILE A 230 6.29 14.56 -21.46
CA ILE A 230 5.41 13.74 -20.60
C ILE A 230 4.57 14.62 -19.68
N GLN A 231 5.18 15.62 -19.02
CA GLN A 231 4.47 16.56 -18.14
C GLN A 231 3.37 17.33 -18.87
N SER A 232 3.63 17.79 -20.09
CA SER A 232 2.65 18.51 -20.91
C SER A 232 1.46 17.64 -21.33
N MET A 233 1.65 16.32 -21.43
CA MET A 233 0.61 15.36 -21.83
C MET A 233 -0.26 14.85 -20.67
N ILE A 234 0.17 14.99 -19.40
CA ILE A 234 -0.58 14.51 -18.24
C ILE A 234 -2.03 15.02 -18.16
N PRO A 235 -2.34 16.29 -18.47
CA PRO A 235 -3.72 16.78 -18.45
C PRO A 235 -4.61 16.14 -19.52
N THR A 236 -4.04 15.62 -20.61
CA THR A 236 -4.75 15.18 -21.81
C THR A 236 -4.86 13.66 -21.94
N ILE A 237 -4.32 12.89 -20.99
CA ILE A 237 -4.33 11.43 -21.02
C ILE A 237 -5.06 10.85 -19.81
N LYS A 238 -5.55 9.60 -19.94
CA LYS A 238 -6.08 8.86 -18.78
C LYS A 238 -4.94 8.50 -17.83
N GLN A 239 -4.74 9.36 -16.83
CA GLN A 239 -3.65 9.37 -15.86
C GLN A 239 -3.38 8.00 -15.17
N ALA A 240 -4.44 7.21 -14.91
CA ALA A 240 -4.33 5.89 -14.26
C ALA A 240 -3.60 4.81 -15.09
N THR A 241 -3.40 5.05 -16.39
CA THR A 241 -2.84 4.05 -17.33
C THR A 241 -1.41 4.37 -17.76
N ALA A 242 -0.89 5.55 -17.39
CA ALA A 242 0.37 6.07 -17.86
C ALA A 242 1.58 5.37 -17.19
N ARG A 243 2.52 4.86 -17.99
CA ARG A 243 3.77 4.22 -17.51
C ARG A 243 4.98 4.73 -18.29
N VAL A 244 6.08 5.00 -17.60
CA VAL A 244 7.40 5.27 -18.16
C VAL A 244 8.30 4.06 -17.89
N GLU A 245 8.97 3.53 -18.90
CA GLU A 245 10.09 2.60 -18.70
C GLU A 245 11.39 3.43 -18.63
N VAL A 246 12.14 3.26 -17.54
CA VAL A 246 13.37 4.01 -17.23
C VAL A 246 14.51 3.04 -16.92
N LEU A 247 15.76 3.50 -17.03
CA LEU A 247 16.92 2.80 -16.49
C LEU A 247 17.30 3.37 -15.14
N ASP A 248 17.53 2.51 -14.16
CA ASP A 248 18.11 2.92 -12.87
C ASP A 248 19.65 3.06 -12.96
N ASP A 249 20.28 3.29 -11.80
CA ASP A 249 21.72 3.44 -11.64
C ASP A 249 22.50 2.14 -11.90
N GLN A 250 21.81 1.00 -12.04
CA GLN A 250 22.38 -0.31 -12.30
C GLN A 250 22.11 -0.80 -13.74
N ASP A 251 21.62 0.07 -14.63
CA ASP A 251 21.22 -0.23 -16.00
C ASP A 251 20.05 -1.22 -16.14
N GLU A 252 19.27 -1.41 -15.07
CA GLU A 252 18.11 -2.29 -15.07
C GLU A 252 16.84 -1.54 -15.53
N PRO A 253 16.02 -2.13 -16.43
CA PRO A 253 14.79 -1.52 -16.89
C PRO A 253 13.69 -1.59 -15.82
N VAL A 254 13.24 -0.43 -15.37
CA VAL A 254 12.16 -0.26 -14.38
C VAL A 254 10.95 0.38 -15.04
N SER A 255 9.78 -0.24 -14.92
CA SER A 255 8.51 0.37 -15.35
C SER A 255 7.90 1.19 -14.21
N VAL A 256 7.99 2.52 -14.29
CA VAL A 256 7.40 3.46 -13.35
C VAL A 256 6.02 3.90 -13.84
N LYS A 257 4.97 3.70 -13.05
CA LYS A 257 3.70 4.38 -13.35
C LYS A 257 3.87 5.88 -13.08
N VAL A 258 3.52 6.70 -14.07
CA VAL A 258 3.83 8.14 -14.07
C VAL A 258 3.14 8.88 -12.92
N MET A 259 2.09 8.28 -12.35
CA MET A 259 1.32 8.83 -11.23
C MET A 259 1.50 8.09 -9.90
N ASP A 260 2.32 7.03 -9.79
CA ASP A 260 2.45 6.27 -8.53
C ASP A 260 3.83 6.47 -7.88
N VAL A 261 4.34 7.70 -7.82
CA VAL A 261 5.43 7.96 -6.86
C VAL A 261 4.82 8.18 -5.49
N PRO A 262 5.09 7.28 -4.53
CA PRO A 262 4.59 7.42 -3.19
C PRO A 262 4.97 8.78 -2.60
N ALA A 263 3.98 9.51 -2.14
CA ALA A 263 4.19 10.71 -1.35
C ALA A 263 4.94 10.31 -0.07
N ASN A 264 6.11 10.92 0.13
CA ASN A 264 6.89 10.77 1.34
C ASN A 264 6.56 11.90 2.33
N PHE A 265 6.06 11.52 3.51
CA PHE A 265 5.64 12.40 4.60
C PHE A 265 6.72 12.55 5.69
N GLY A 266 7.96 12.23 5.33
CA GLY A 266 9.16 12.54 6.09
C GLY A 266 10.08 11.34 6.23
N GLU A 267 11.31 11.62 6.60
CA GLU A 267 12.36 10.63 6.75
C GLU A 267 12.91 10.66 8.17
N MET A 268 13.50 9.55 8.59
CA MET A 268 14.17 9.39 9.88
C MET A 268 15.47 8.62 9.63
N GLY A 269 16.54 8.99 10.36
CA GLY A 269 17.78 8.23 10.37
C GLY A 269 17.54 6.84 10.97
N TYR A 270 18.18 5.81 10.42
CA TYR A 270 17.99 4.46 10.92
C TYR A 270 18.37 4.30 12.41
N ASP A 271 19.39 5.03 12.88
CA ASP A 271 19.79 5.01 14.29
C ASP A 271 18.69 5.55 15.22
N ASP A 272 18.00 6.62 14.81
CA ASP A 272 16.85 7.17 15.54
C ASP A 272 15.68 6.19 15.55
N PHE A 273 15.44 5.53 14.42
CA PHE A 273 14.41 4.49 14.31
C PHE A 273 14.68 3.34 15.30
N ILE A 274 15.92 2.86 15.36
CA ILE A 274 16.34 1.81 16.29
C ILE A 274 16.19 2.25 17.75
N LYS A 275 16.58 3.49 18.06
CA LYS A 275 16.41 4.05 19.40
C LYS A 275 14.94 4.10 19.81
N ASN A 276 14.05 4.51 18.90
CA ASN A 276 12.63 4.59 19.16
C ASN A 276 11.97 3.19 19.20
N LEU A 277 12.47 2.23 18.43
CA LEU A 277 12.04 0.83 18.42
C LEU A 277 12.21 0.15 19.78
N LEU A 278 13.15 0.58 20.63
CA LEU A 278 13.31 0.08 22.00
C LEU A 278 12.05 0.23 22.88
N THR A 279 11.17 1.16 22.53
CA THR A 279 9.90 1.38 23.24
C THR A 279 8.79 0.41 22.80
N PHE A 280 9.05 -0.44 21.80
CA PHE A 280 8.08 -1.38 21.28
C PHE A 280 7.79 -2.52 22.26
N LYS A 281 6.50 -2.74 22.50
CA LYS A 281 5.97 -3.87 23.27
C LYS A 281 4.87 -4.53 22.48
N MET A 282 4.96 -5.85 22.31
CA MET A 282 3.97 -6.61 21.55
C MET A 282 2.55 -6.56 22.13
N THR A 283 2.44 -6.34 23.44
CA THR A 283 1.16 -6.24 24.17
C THR A 283 0.52 -4.85 24.13
N ASP A 284 1.29 -3.81 23.81
CA ASP A 284 0.82 -2.41 23.74
C ASP A 284 1.60 -1.67 22.65
N ILE A 285 1.32 -2.02 21.39
CA ILE A 285 2.11 -1.49 20.28
C ILE A 285 1.94 0.03 20.15
N LYS A 286 0.76 0.58 20.47
CA LYS A 286 0.47 2.04 20.37
C LYS A 286 1.29 2.89 21.35
N GLY A 287 1.80 2.29 22.42
CA GLY A 287 2.74 2.93 23.36
C GLY A 287 4.13 3.19 22.75
N CYS A 288 4.46 2.58 21.61
CA CYS A 288 5.74 2.79 20.94
C CYS A 288 5.89 4.24 20.43
N SER A 289 7.05 4.84 20.71
CA SER A 289 7.40 6.21 20.29
C SER A 289 7.31 6.43 18.78
N LEU A 290 7.59 5.40 17.96
CA LEU A 290 7.45 5.47 16.50
C LEU A 290 6.00 5.78 16.09
N PHE A 291 4.99 5.28 16.81
CA PHE A 291 3.59 5.64 16.53
C PHE A 291 3.25 7.05 16.99
N GLN A 292 3.89 7.56 18.05
CA GLN A 292 3.70 8.95 18.46
C GLN A 292 4.23 9.92 17.40
N ASP A 293 5.36 9.59 16.78
CA ASP A 293 5.91 10.36 15.66
C ASP A 293 4.98 10.33 14.44
N LEU A 294 4.48 9.15 14.07
CA LEU A 294 3.52 9.00 12.97
C LEU A 294 2.19 9.72 13.26
N LYS A 295 1.71 9.68 14.50
CA LYS A 295 0.51 10.40 14.94
C LYS A 295 0.73 11.91 14.87
N GLY A 296 1.89 12.39 15.32
CA GLY A 296 2.31 13.79 15.17
C GLY A 296 2.25 14.25 13.71
N LYS A 297 2.76 13.44 12.78
CA LYS A 297 2.67 13.71 11.33
C LYS A 297 1.23 13.79 10.84
N CYS A 298 0.38 12.86 11.25
CA CYS A 298 -1.04 12.88 10.86
C CYS A 298 -1.80 14.08 11.42
N GLU A 299 -1.53 14.48 12.67
CA GLU A 299 -2.34 15.47 13.39
C GLU A 299 -1.85 16.91 13.27
N LYS A 300 -0.54 17.09 13.10
CA LYS A 300 0.12 18.40 13.07
C LYS A 300 0.63 18.71 11.68
N ASP A 301 1.63 17.96 11.21
CA ASP A 301 2.39 18.29 9.99
C ASP A 301 1.55 18.20 8.72
N TYR A 302 0.74 17.14 8.61
CA TYR A 302 -0.03 16.79 7.41
C TYR A 302 -1.51 16.62 7.70
N LYS A 303 -2.02 17.41 8.66
CA LYS A 303 -3.44 17.43 9.06
C LYS A 303 -4.39 17.52 7.86
N HIS A 304 -4.04 18.34 6.87
CA HIS A 304 -4.82 18.59 5.66
C HIS A 304 -4.97 17.35 4.75
N VAL A 305 -4.09 16.35 4.88
CA VAL A 305 -4.16 15.07 4.17
C VAL A 305 -4.87 14.02 5.02
N PHE A 306 -4.37 13.78 6.23
CA PHE A 306 -4.74 12.59 7.01
C PHE A 306 -5.94 12.78 7.94
N THR A 307 -6.41 14.01 8.16
CA THR A 307 -7.57 14.27 9.04
C THR A 307 -8.74 14.94 8.34
N LYS A 308 -8.61 15.26 7.05
CA LYS A 308 -9.69 15.86 6.28
C LYS A 308 -10.84 14.86 6.18
N THR A 309 -12.03 15.31 6.56
CA THR A 309 -13.27 14.61 6.20
C THR A 309 -13.56 14.97 4.76
N SER A 310 -13.76 13.98 3.90
CA SER A 310 -14.44 14.24 2.63
C SER A 310 -15.83 14.75 2.98
N SER A 311 -16.10 16.03 2.72
CA SER A 311 -17.45 16.56 2.70
C SER A 311 -18.23 15.70 1.71
N ASN A 312 -19.30 15.05 2.17
CA ASN A 312 -20.30 14.49 1.27
C ASN A 312 -20.96 15.63 0.50
#